data_AF-A0A969B4K7-F1
#
_entry.id   AF-A0A969B4K7-F1
#
_cell.length_a   1.000
_cell.length_b   1.000
_cell.length_c   1.000
_cell.angle_alpha   90.00
_cell.angle_beta   90.00
_cell.angle_gamma   90.00
#
_symmetry.space_group_name_H-M   'P 1'
#
loop_
_entity.id
_entity.type
_entity.pdbx_description
1 polymer ?
#
loop_
_entity_poly.entity_id
_entity_poly.type
_entity_poly.pdbx_seq_one_letter_code
_entity_poly.pdbx_strand_id
1 'polypeptide(L)'
;MARASKRELVLDTAERLFTQDGFTATGINLITQEAGIASMTLYNNFKSKDELVLAVLARAHQQRIEELAAALDAVGDDQALASSRCLITWQPTRVMRL
;
A
#
# COMPACT_ATOMS: atom_id res chain seq x y z
N MET A 1 -13.40 20.53 -8.02
CA MET A 1 -12.27 19.76 -7.45
C MET A 1 -12.07 20.23 -6.01
N ALA A 2 -12.24 19.35 -5.03
CA ALA A 2 -12.01 19.71 -3.63
C ALA A 2 -10.52 20.06 -3.44
N ARG A 3 -10.22 21.15 -2.74
CA ARG A 3 -8.84 21.51 -2.42
C ARG A 3 -8.27 20.44 -1.48
N ALA A 4 -7.17 19.79 -1.88
CA ALA A 4 -6.50 18.82 -1.03
C ALA A 4 -6.18 19.44 0.34
N SER A 5 -6.43 18.68 1.41
CA SER A 5 -6.15 19.15 2.77
C SER A 5 -4.64 19.34 2.95
N LYS A 6 -4.24 20.18 3.92
CA LYS A 6 -2.81 20.32 4.25
C LYS A 6 -2.19 19.01 4.73
N ARG A 7 -2.99 18.14 5.37
CA ARG A 7 -2.58 16.78 5.74
C ARG A 7 -2.23 15.96 4.51
N GLU A 8 -3.10 15.98 3.50
CA GLU A 8 -2.91 15.19 2.26
C GLU A 8 -1.69 15.68 1.49
N LEU A 9 -1.52 17.00 1.37
CA LEU A 9 -0.36 17.60 0.71
C LEU A 9 0.97 17.17 1.35
N VAL A 10 1.00 17.08 2.69
CA VAL A 10 2.17 16.59 3.43
C VAL A 10 2.38 15.10 3.19
N LEU A 11 1.32 14.29 3.19
CA LEU A 11 1.41 12.85 2.91
C LEU A 11 1.96 12.60 1.51
N ASP A 12 1.43 13.28 0.50
CA ASP A 12 1.88 13.15 -0.90
C ASP A 12 3.35 13.52 -1.07
N THR A 13 3.75 14.64 -0.48
CA THR A 13 5.14 15.11 -0.55
C THR A 13 6.07 14.16 0.18
N ALA A 14 5.68 13.72 1.38
CA ALA A 14 6.48 12.80 2.19
C ALA A 14 6.61 11.44 1.53
N GLU A 15 5.54 10.86 0.98
CA GLU A 15 5.58 9.60 0.26
C GLU A 15 6.58 9.66 -0.90
N ARG A 16 6.48 10.69 -1.74
CA ARG A 16 7.41 10.88 -2.86
C ARG A 16 8.87 10.92 -2.41
N LEU A 17 9.17 11.76 -1.41
CA LEU A 17 10.54 11.93 -0.91
C LEU A 17 11.05 10.66 -0.22
N PHE A 18 10.21 9.98 0.56
CA PHE A 18 10.58 8.73 1.21
C PHE A 18 10.85 7.60 0.22
N THR A 19 10.11 7.53 -0.89
CA THR A 19 10.39 6.57 -1.97
C THR A 19 11.69 6.87 -2.72
N GLN A 20 12.06 8.14 -2.86
CA GLN A 20 13.26 8.57 -3.59
C GLN A 20 14.53 8.44 -2.74
N ASP A 21 14.50 8.98 -1.51
CA ASP A 21 15.71 9.18 -0.70
C ASP A 21 15.71 8.33 0.57
N GLY A 22 14.59 7.68 0.90
CA GLY A 22 14.41 6.93 2.14
C GLY A 22 14.03 7.81 3.35
N PHE A 23 13.50 7.15 4.38
CA PHE A 23 12.98 7.83 5.58
C PHE A 23 14.07 8.52 6.40
N THR A 24 15.26 7.93 6.51
CA THR A 24 16.34 8.48 7.34
C THR A 24 16.95 9.74 6.73
N ALA A 25 17.16 9.75 5.41
CA ALA A 25 17.75 10.89 4.69
C ALA A 25 16.77 12.07 4.54
N THR A 26 15.46 11.80 4.49
CA THR A 26 14.44 12.84 4.33
C THR A 26 14.13 13.53 5.65
N GLY A 27 14.53 14.79 5.82
CA GLY A 27 14.22 15.61 7.00
C GLY A 27 12.85 16.31 6.91
N ILE A 28 12.28 16.70 8.06
CA ILE A 28 11.02 17.47 8.11
C ILE A 28 11.12 18.79 7.34
N ASN A 29 12.28 19.46 7.39
CA ASN A 29 12.50 20.73 6.69
C ASN A 29 12.41 20.58 5.17
N LEU A 30 12.90 19.46 4.62
CA LEU A 30 12.79 19.19 3.18
C LEU A 30 11.32 18.99 2.79
N ILE A 31 10.58 18.21 3.59
CA ILE A 31 9.15 17.96 3.36
C ILE A 31 8.36 19.27 3.41
N THR A 32 8.59 20.14 4.40
CA THR A 32 7.86 21.41 4.54
C THR A 32 8.20 22.40 3.43
N GLN A 33 9.46 22.42 2.98
CA GLN A 33 9.91 23.21 1.85
C GLN A 33 9.22 22.76 0.55
N GLU A 34 9.28 21.47 0.24
CA GLU A 34 8.69 20.89 -0.98
C GLU A 34 7.16 20.98 -0.99
N ALA A 35 6.51 20.82 0.18
CA ALA A 35 5.07 20.95 0.32
C ALA A 35 4.60 22.42 0.36
N GLY A 36 5.51 23.39 0.49
CA GLY A 36 5.17 24.81 0.60
C GLY A 36 4.33 25.13 1.84
N ILE A 37 4.66 24.52 2.99
CA ILE A 37 3.96 24.75 4.26
C ILE A 37 4.92 25.12 5.39
N ALA A 38 4.39 25.74 6.44
CA ALA A 38 5.16 25.97 7.65
C ALA A 38 5.32 24.66 8.45
N SER A 39 6.47 24.49 9.13
CA SER A 39 6.71 23.32 9.99
C SER A 39 5.65 23.17 11.10
N MET A 40 5.15 24.27 11.65
CA MET A 40 4.05 24.23 12.62
C MET A 40 2.78 23.60 12.01
N THR A 41 2.49 23.86 10.74
CA THR A 41 1.34 23.24 10.05
C THR A 41 1.54 21.74 9.89
N LEU A 42 2.77 21.27 9.61
CA LEU A 42 3.07 19.84 9.59
C LEU A 42 2.82 19.23 10.96
N TYR A 43 3.36 19.83 12.02
CA TYR A 43 3.23 19.31 13.38
C TYR A 43 1.80 19.34 13.94
N ASN A 44 0.95 20.25 13.44
CA ASN A 44 -0.48 20.24 13.74
C ASN A 44 -1.21 19.02 13.13
N ASN A 45 -0.66 18.44 12.06
CA ASN A 45 -1.24 17.26 11.39
C ASN A 45 -0.55 15.95 11.79
N PHE A 46 0.74 15.98 12.13
CA PHE A 46 1.55 14.82 12.51
C PHE A 46 2.45 15.19 13.68
N LYS A 47 2.28 14.56 14.83
CA LYS A 47 2.99 14.92 16.07
C LYS A 47 4.49 14.63 15.99
N SER A 48 4.91 13.72 15.12
CA SER A 48 6.32 13.37 14.91
C SER A 48 6.60 12.94 13.47
N LYS A 49 7.88 12.87 13.12
CA LYS A 49 8.34 12.28 11.86
C LYS A 49 7.94 10.80 11.78
N ASP A 50 8.03 10.07 12.88
CA ASP A 50 7.65 8.66 12.93
C ASP A 50 6.16 8.46 12.66
N GLU A 51 5.29 9.34 13.19
CA GLU A 51 3.86 9.31 12.88
C GLU A 51 3.60 9.56 11.39
N LEU A 52 4.32 10.49 10.77
CA LEU A 52 4.24 10.75 9.34
C LEU A 52 4.70 9.53 8.52
N VAL A 53 5.81 8.89 8.92
CA VAL A 53 6.31 7.66 8.28
C VAL A 53 5.28 6.54 8.37
N LEU A 54 4.71 6.30 9.55
CA LEU A 54 3.66 5.29 9.76
C LEU A 54 2.43 5.58 8.91
N ALA A 55 2.03 6.85 8.80
CA ALA A 55 0.89 7.24 7.98
C ALA A 55 1.12 6.98 6.48
N VAL A 56 2.32 7.29 5.97
CA VAL A 56 2.69 6.98 4.58
C VAL A 56 2.70 5.46 4.35
N LEU A 57 3.29 4.69 5.25
CA LEU A 57 3.33 3.23 5.15
C LEU A 57 1.92 2.61 5.18
N ALA A 58 1.05 3.09 6.05
CA ALA A 58 -0.33 2.66 6.12
C ALA A 58 -1.09 2.95 4.82
N ARG A 59 -0.88 4.12 4.21
CA ARG A 59 -1.48 4.50 2.93
C ARG A 59 -1.03 3.58 1.80
N ALA A 60 0.28 3.36 1.66
CA ALA A 60 0.83 2.46 0.65
C ALA A 60 0.35 1.01 0.85
N HIS A 61 0.25 0.56 2.10
CA HIS A 61 -0.27 -0.76 2.42
C HIS A 61 -1.74 -0.91 2.03
N GLN A 62 -2.57 0.09 2.32
CA GLN A 62 -3.99 0.09 1.97
C GLN A 62 -4.19 0.03 0.45
N GLN A 63 -3.45 0.86 -0.31
CA GLN A 63 -3.49 0.83 -1.77
C GLN A 63 -3.12 -0.55 -2.34
N ARG A 64 -2.08 -1.18 -1.78
CA ARG A 64 -1.65 -2.54 -2.19
C ARG A 64 -2.70 -3.61 -1.89
N ILE A 65 -3.41 -3.49 -0.76
CA ILE A 65 -4.53 -4.39 -0.44
C ILE A 65 -5.67 -4.19 -1.44
N GLU A 66 -6.01 -2.95 -1.76
CA GLU A 66 -7.07 -2.62 -2.72
C GLU A 66 -6.76 -3.11 -4.13
N GLU A 67 -5.53 -2.94 -4.60
CA GLU A 67 -5.05 -3.48 -5.87
C GLU A 67 -5.15 -5.02 -5.91
N LEU A 68 -4.74 -5.68 -4.82
CA LEU A 68 -4.82 -7.14 -4.72
C LEU A 68 -6.28 -7.63 -4.70
N ALA A 69 -7.15 -6.96 -3.96
CA ALA A 69 -8.58 -7.27 -3.92
C ALA A 69 -9.22 -7.12 -5.31
N ALA A 70 -8.95 -6.00 -6.00
CA ALA A 70 -9.44 -5.75 -7.34
C ALA A 70 -8.93 -6.80 -8.36
N ALA A 71 -7.66 -7.24 -8.23
CA ALA A 71 -7.12 -8.30 -9.07
C ALA A 71 -7.78 -9.66 -8.81
N LEU A 72 -8.09 -10.00 -7.56
CA LEU A 72 -8.81 -11.22 -7.21
C LEU A 72 -10.25 -11.19 -7.74
N ASP A 73 -10.94 -10.05 -7.63
CA ASP A 73 -12.28 -9.86 -8.17
C ASP A 73 -12.27 -9.96 -9.71
N ALA A 74 -11.27 -9.39 -10.38
CA ALA A 74 -11.12 -9.47 -11.84
C ALA A 74 -10.83 -10.89 -12.35
N VAL A 75 -10.15 -11.71 -11.55
CA VAL A 75 -9.96 -13.16 -11.83
C VAL A 75 -11.23 -13.96 -11.51
N GLY A 76 -12.12 -13.40 -10.69
CA GLY A 76 -13.31 -14.04 -10.15
C GLY A 76 -14.57 -14.01 -11.03
N ASP A 77 -14.51 -13.53 -12.28
CA ASP A 77 -15.74 -13.36 -13.09
C ASP A 77 -15.74 -13.97 -14.51
N ASP A 78 -14.77 -14.81 -14.91
CA ASP A 78 -15.01 -15.74 -16.03
C ASP A 78 -14.02 -16.94 -16.06
N GLN A 79 -14.53 -18.15 -15.81
CA GLN A 79 -14.00 -19.42 -16.35
C GLN A 79 -12.62 -19.95 -15.88
N ALA A 80 -12.42 -20.34 -14.61
CA ALA A 80 -11.25 -21.20 -14.25
C ALA A 80 -11.36 -22.20 -13.08
N LEU A 81 -12.48 -22.30 -12.34
CA LEU A 81 -12.67 -23.39 -11.34
C LEU A 81 -13.85 -24.32 -11.61
N ALA A 82 -14.60 -24.11 -12.69
CA ALA A 82 -15.52 -25.12 -13.22
C ALA A 82 -14.79 -26.25 -14.00
N SER A 83 -13.52 -26.04 -14.37
CA SER A 83 -12.77 -26.94 -15.29
C SER A 83 -11.54 -27.63 -14.68
N SER A 84 -11.17 -27.35 -13.42
CA SER A 84 -9.94 -27.89 -12.79
C SER A 84 -10.22 -28.70 -11.51
N ARG A 85 -11.37 -29.33 -11.31
CA ARG A 85 -11.67 -30.72 -11.68
C ARG A 85 -10.51 -31.73 -11.88
N CYS A 86 -9.38 -31.57 -11.16
CA CYS A 86 -8.36 -32.64 -11.07
C CYS A 86 -7.77 -32.88 -9.66
N LEU A 87 -7.96 -32.01 -8.66
CA LEU A 87 -7.29 -32.17 -7.35
C LEU A 87 -8.17 -32.67 -6.17
N ILE A 88 -9.46 -32.96 -6.38
CA ILE A 88 -10.34 -33.44 -5.29
C ILE A 88 -10.41 -34.98 -5.20
N THR A 89 -9.64 -35.72 -6.02
CA THR A 89 -9.50 -37.18 -5.85
C THR A 89 -8.04 -37.62 -5.88
N TRP A 90 -7.27 -37.20 -4.88
CA TRP A 90 -6.06 -37.92 -4.50
C TRP A 90 -6.47 -39.26 -3.86
N GLN A 91 -6.27 -40.38 -4.56
CA GLN A 91 -6.38 -41.74 -4.02
C GLN A 91 -4.96 -42.34 -3.91
N PRO A 92 -4.43 -42.61 -2.71
CA PRO A 92 -3.05 -43.07 -2.53
C PRO A 92 -2.82 -44.57 -2.71
N THR A 93 -3.81 -45.40 -3.05
CA THR A 93 -3.66 -46.87 -2.90
C THR A 93 -4.12 -47.67 -4.11
N ARG A 94 -3.28 -47.71 -5.15
CA ARG A 94 -3.26 -48.86 -6.08
C ARG A 94 -1.93 -48.97 -6.83
N VAL A 95 -0.89 -49.47 -6.17
CA VAL A 95 0.22 -50.14 -6.87
C VAL A 95 -0.01 -51.64 -6.73
N MET A 96 -0.18 -52.26 -7.90
CA MET A 96 -0.32 -53.70 -8.18
C MET A 96 0.69 -54.52 -7.36
N ARG A 97 0.27 -55.48 -6.52
CA ARG A 97 0.17 -56.91 -6.86
C ARG A 97 0.91 -57.30 -8.15
N LEU A 98 2.18 -57.66 -8.00
CA LEU A 98 2.83 -58.78 -8.68
C LEU A 98 3.51 -59.64 -7.61
#